data_AF-A0A4S8MQI2-F1
#
_entry.id   AF-A0A4S8MQI2-F1
#
_cell.length_a   1.000
_cell.length_b   1.000
_cell.length_c   1.000
_cell.angle_alpha   90.00
_cell.angle_beta   90.00
_cell.angle_gamma   90.00
#
_symmetry.space_group_name_H-M   'P 1'
#
loop_
_entity.id
_entity.type
_entity.pdbx_description
1 polymer ?
#
loop_
_entity_poly.entity_id
_entity_poly.type
_entity_poly.pdbx_seq_one_letter_code
_entity_poly.pdbx_strand_id
1 'polypeptide(L)'
;MDVDFDVPEEPRVIEKRFKYKSYNEGLKDVHLPSALSGSSKLDQELEDAQSHFYESLNHLQQLNLSPSFINFARKAGPLSASLPLLLHNWREVVGLWLSAQAESDDEGLKAILECVLSPLNSLFPSQNSKF
;
A
#
# COMPACT_ATOMS: atom_id res chain seq x y z
N MET A 1 44.68 48.54 -0.85
CA MET A 1 44.95 47.41 0.05
C MET A 1 43.73 46.52 -0.04
N ASP A 2 43.72 45.64 -1.03
CA ASP A 2 42.63 44.69 -1.23
C ASP A 2 43.09 43.39 -0.58
N VAL A 3 42.37 43.00 0.47
CA VAL A 3 42.65 41.79 1.24
C VAL A 3 41.95 40.66 0.51
N ASP A 4 42.71 39.84 -0.22
CA ASP A 4 42.21 38.60 -0.79
C ASP A 4 41.83 37.65 0.36
N PHE A 5 40.53 37.50 0.59
CA PHE A 5 39.98 36.52 1.51
C PHE A 5 39.84 35.20 0.74
N ASP A 6 40.90 34.39 0.78
CA ASP A 6 40.89 33.04 0.23
C ASP A 6 40.00 32.15 1.13
N VAL A 7 38.70 32.14 0.84
CA VAL A 7 37.74 31.24 1.50
C VAL A 7 37.97 29.85 0.93
N PRO A 8 38.36 28.84 1.74
CA PRO A 8 38.53 27.48 1.23
C PRO A 8 37.17 26.96 0.79
N GLU A 9 37.00 26.76 -0.51
CA GLU A 9 35.79 26.17 -1.08
C GLU A 9 35.80 24.67 -0.72
N GLU A 10 35.12 24.30 0.38
CA GLU A 10 34.92 22.89 0.71
C GLU A 10 34.22 22.18 -0.46
N PRO A 11 34.73 21.03 -0.92
CA PRO A 11 34.19 20.37 -2.10
C PRO A 11 32.76 19.95 -1.85
N ARG A 12 31.82 20.53 -2.60
CA ARG A 12 30.41 20.11 -2.60
C ARG A 12 30.35 18.65 -3.07
N VAL A 13 30.13 17.72 -2.14
CA VAL A 13 29.94 16.31 -2.47
C VAL A 13 28.61 16.19 -3.22
N ILE A 14 28.67 16.17 -4.55
CA ILE A 14 27.50 15.92 -5.39
C ILE A 14 27.21 14.42 -5.31
N GLU A 15 26.46 14.03 -4.28
CA GLU A 15 25.96 12.67 -4.19
C GLU A 15 24.91 12.42 -5.28
N LYS A 16 25.19 11.47 -6.17
CA LYS A 16 24.21 11.01 -7.16
C LYS A 16 23.03 10.38 -6.42
N ARG A 17 21.84 10.99 -6.57
CA ARG A 17 20.58 10.53 -5.97
C ARG A 17 20.15 9.14 -6.46
N PHE A 18 20.56 8.76 -7.67
CA PHE A 18 20.27 7.44 -8.25
C PHE A 18 21.55 6.61 -8.29
N LYS A 19 21.58 5.53 -7.50
CA LYS A 19 22.66 4.53 -7.48
C LYS A 19 22.11 3.23 -8.02
N TYR A 20 22.83 2.61 -8.96
CA TYR A 20 22.50 1.25 -9.40
C TYR A 20 22.70 0.30 -8.21
N LYS A 21 21.67 -0.46 -7.87
CA LYS A 21 21.73 -1.54 -6.90
C LYS A 21 21.45 -2.84 -7.64
N SER A 22 22.29 -3.85 -7.42
CA SER A 22 22.01 -5.19 -7.97
C SER A 22 20.78 -5.78 -7.26
N TYR A 23 20.04 -6.67 -7.94
CA TYR A 23 18.85 -7.31 -7.35
C TYR A 23 19.16 -7.99 -6.00
N ASN A 24 20.31 -8.66 -5.90
CA ASN A 24 20.75 -9.36 -4.69
C ASN A 24 21.12 -8.39 -3.55
N GLU A 25 21.63 -7.20 -3.88
CA GLU A 25 21.88 -6.14 -2.92
C GLU A 25 20.58 -5.48 -2.45
N GLY A 26 19.59 -5.32 -3.34
CA GLY A 26 18.26 -4.86 -3.00
C GLY A 26 17.51 -5.80 -2.04
N LEU A 27 17.66 -7.12 -2.19
CA LEU A 27 17.03 -8.10 -1.29
C LEU A 27 17.51 -7.98 0.17
N LYS A 28 18.75 -7.55 0.39
CA LYS A 28 19.31 -7.36 1.73
C LYS A 28 18.70 -6.17 2.47
N ASP A 29 18.22 -5.18 1.73
CA ASP A 29 17.55 -3.98 2.26
C ASP A 29 16.05 -4.21 2.53
N VAL A 30 15.44 -5.25 1.94
CA VAL A 30 14.03 -5.59 2.16
C VAL A 30 13.89 -6.40 3.44
N HIS A 31 13.85 -5.69 4.57
CA HIS A 31 13.34 -6.27 5.80
C HIS A 31 11.80 -6.30 5.74
N LEU A 32 11.21 -7.32 6.38
CA LEU A 32 9.76 -7.37 6.56
C LEU A 32 9.33 -6.04 7.19
N PRO A 33 8.44 -5.26 6.55
CA PRO A 33 7.99 -4.01 7.11
C PRO A 33 7.42 -4.29 8.50
N SER A 34 7.92 -3.54 9.49
CA SER A 34 7.43 -3.65 10.86
C SER A 34 5.92 -3.48 10.84
N ALA A 35 5.19 -4.35 11.56
CA ALA A 35 3.73 -4.28 11.68
C ALA A 35 3.23 -2.89 12.15
N LEU A 36 4.13 -2.06 12.68
CA LEU A 36 3.90 -0.69 13.13
C LEU A 36 3.88 0.36 12.00
N SER A 37 4.47 0.06 10.83
CA SER A 37 4.61 1.03 9.73
C SER A 37 3.36 1.14 8.85
N GLY A 38 2.45 0.16 8.92
CA GLY A 38 1.21 0.12 8.14
C GLY A 38 0.01 0.83 8.79
N SER A 39 0.16 1.29 10.04
CA SER A 39 -0.97 1.78 10.85
C SER A 39 -1.39 3.22 10.55
N SER A 40 -0.54 4.04 9.91
CA SER A 40 -0.77 5.48 9.82
C SER A 40 -1.85 5.91 8.82
N LYS A 41 -2.20 5.05 7.85
CA LYS A 41 -3.23 5.35 6.84
C LYS A 41 -4.60 4.73 7.14
N LEU A 42 -4.68 3.87 8.16
CA LEU A 42 -5.89 3.11 8.50
C LEU A 42 -6.61 3.65 9.74
N ASP A 43 -6.04 4.67 10.39
CA ASP A 43 -6.60 5.33 11.59
C ASP A 43 -7.71 6.34 11.25
N GLN A 44 -8.24 6.29 10.03
CA GLN A 44 -9.38 7.11 9.63
C GLN A 44 -10.62 6.50 10.28
N GLU A 45 -11.15 7.16 11.32
CA GLU A 45 -12.40 6.80 11.99
C GLU A 45 -13.51 6.71 10.94
N LEU A 46 -13.84 5.49 10.53
CA LEU A 46 -14.97 5.20 9.67
C LEU A 46 -16.26 5.21 10.48
N GLU A 47 -17.34 5.72 9.89
CA GLU A 47 -18.68 5.54 10.45
C GLU A 47 -19.06 4.05 10.53
N ASP A 48 -19.88 3.66 11.51
CA ASP A 48 -20.25 2.27 11.86
C ASP A 48 -20.72 1.37 10.69
N ALA A 49 -21.15 1.94 9.56
CA ALA A 49 -21.64 1.21 8.39
C ALA A 49 -20.64 1.14 7.22
N GLN A 50 -19.55 1.90 7.27
CA GLN A 50 -18.56 1.99 6.20
C GLN A 50 -17.59 0.81 6.26
N SER A 51 -17.03 0.45 5.10
CA SER A 51 -16.10 -0.67 4.97
C SER A 51 -14.70 -0.16 4.67
N HIS A 52 -13.73 -0.50 5.53
CA HIS A 52 -12.29 -0.24 5.28
C HIS A 52 -11.82 -0.83 3.93
N PHE A 53 -12.41 -1.95 3.51
CA PHE A 53 -12.13 -2.55 2.21
C PHE A 53 -12.57 -1.63 1.07
N TYR A 54 -13.77 -1.04 1.14
CA TYR A 54 -14.27 -0.15 0.09
C TYR A 54 -13.47 1.14 -0.02
N GLU A 55 -13.07 1.72 1.11
CA GLU A 55 -12.23 2.91 1.12
C GLU A 55 -10.84 2.63 0.54
N SER A 56 -10.23 1.51 0.94
CA SER A 56 -8.95 1.06 0.40
C SER A 56 -9.03 0.75 -1.09
N LEU A 57 -10.13 0.16 -1.56
CA LEU A 57 -10.40 -0.10 -2.97
C LEU A 57 -10.48 1.22 -3.76
N ASN A 58 -11.18 2.23 -3.25
CA ASN A 58 -11.25 3.56 -3.88
C ASN A 58 -9.89 4.27 -3.91
N HIS A 59 -9.13 4.19 -2.81
CA HIS A 59 -7.80 4.78 -2.76
C HIS A 59 -6.86 4.12 -3.77
N LEU A 60 -6.88 2.79 -3.84
CA LEU A 60 -6.03 2.02 -4.74
C LEU A 60 -6.44 2.17 -6.21
N GLN A 61 -7.70 2.47 -6.52
CA GLN A 61 -8.12 2.87 -7.88
C GLN A 61 -7.48 4.17 -8.35
N GLN A 62 -7.17 5.10 -7.43
CA GLN A 62 -6.48 6.34 -7.78
C GLN A 62 -4.98 6.13 -8.01
N LEU A 63 -4.40 5.13 -7.36
CA LEU A 63 -2.96 4.83 -7.41
C LEU A 63 -2.59 3.78 -8.48
N ASN A 64 -3.48 2.83 -8.76
CA ASN A 64 -3.20 1.70 -9.63
C ASN A 64 -4.17 1.68 -10.82
N LEU A 65 -3.61 1.84 -12.03
CA LEU A 65 -4.35 1.87 -13.28
C LEU A 65 -4.25 0.55 -14.06
N SER A 66 -3.79 -0.53 -13.41
CA SER A 66 -3.73 -1.86 -14.04
C SER A 66 -5.12 -2.31 -14.49
N PRO A 67 -5.28 -2.80 -15.73
CA PRO A 67 -6.58 -3.23 -16.24
C PRO A 67 -7.19 -4.38 -15.42
N SER A 68 -6.37 -5.29 -14.89
CA SER A 68 -6.83 -6.39 -14.03
C SER A 68 -7.39 -5.87 -12.71
N PHE A 69 -6.72 -4.87 -12.10
CA PHE A 69 -7.19 -4.21 -10.88
C PHE A 69 -8.47 -3.39 -11.12
N ILE A 70 -8.54 -2.60 -12.19
CA ILE A 70 -9.75 -1.82 -12.53
C ILE A 70 -10.96 -2.74 -12.75
N ASN A 71 -10.76 -3.85 -13.46
CA ASN A 71 -11.83 -4.83 -13.70
C ASN A 71 -12.31 -5.49 -12.41
N PHE A 72 -11.40 -5.83 -11.51
CA PHE A 72 -11.73 -6.31 -10.17
C PHE A 72 -12.53 -5.26 -9.40
N ALA A 73 -12.01 -4.04 -9.32
CA ALA A 73 -12.55 -2.97 -8.50
C ALA A 73 -13.95 -2.54 -8.99
N ARG A 74 -14.21 -2.57 -10.29
CA ARG A 74 -15.55 -2.33 -10.87
C ARG A 74 -16.58 -3.39 -10.46
N LYS A 75 -16.15 -4.65 -10.33
CA LYS A 75 -17.04 -5.77 -9.93
C LYS A 75 -17.21 -5.85 -8.41
N ALA A 76 -16.13 -5.65 -7.66
CA ALA A 76 -16.10 -5.75 -6.20
C ALA A 76 -16.70 -4.52 -5.52
N GLY A 77 -16.54 -3.32 -6.08
CA GLY A 77 -17.05 -2.05 -5.52
C GLY A 77 -18.53 -2.09 -5.09
N PRO A 78 -19.49 -2.46 -5.97
CA PRO A 78 -20.90 -2.53 -5.58
C PRO A 78 -21.19 -3.64 -4.56
N LEU A 79 -20.38 -4.71 -4.52
CA LEU A 79 -20.54 -5.83 -3.58
C LEU A 79 -19.98 -5.53 -2.19
N SER A 80 -19.11 -4.53 -2.10
CA SER A 80 -18.42 -4.16 -0.86
C SER A 80 -18.74 -2.75 -0.37
N ALA A 81 -19.72 -2.07 -0.96
CA ALA A 81 -20.02 -0.66 -0.68
C ALA A 81 -20.32 -0.34 0.81
N SER A 82 -20.71 -1.35 1.59
CA SER A 82 -20.88 -1.25 3.04
C SER A 82 -20.40 -2.51 3.75
N LEU A 83 -20.11 -2.42 5.05
CA LEU A 83 -19.62 -3.56 5.83
C LEU A 83 -20.59 -4.76 5.83
N PRO A 84 -21.92 -4.58 6.01
CA PRO A 84 -22.87 -5.69 5.93
C PRO A 84 -22.92 -6.33 4.54
N LEU A 85 -22.76 -5.53 3.48
CA LEU A 85 -22.80 -6.02 2.10
C LEU A 85 -21.53 -6.81 1.75
N LEU A 86 -20.38 -6.35 2.23
CA LEU A 86 -19.12 -7.08 2.14
C LEU A 86 -19.23 -8.43 2.86
N LEU A 87 -19.77 -8.46 4.07
CA LEU A 87 -19.96 -9.71 4.83
C LEU A 87 -20.99 -10.64 4.20
N HIS A 88 -21.99 -10.12 3.52
CA HIS A 88 -22.95 -10.95 2.79
C HIS A 88 -22.31 -11.60 1.55
N ASN A 89 -21.53 -10.82 0.79
CA ASN A 89 -20.98 -11.21 -0.51
C ASN A 89 -19.50 -11.60 -0.44
N TRP A 90 -18.94 -11.84 0.75
CA TRP A 90 -17.50 -12.04 0.95
C TRP A 90 -16.92 -13.15 0.08
N ARG A 91 -17.68 -14.23 -0.15
CA ARG A 91 -17.25 -15.36 -1.00
C ARG A 91 -17.08 -14.94 -2.46
N GLU A 92 -17.99 -14.11 -2.95
CA GLU A 92 -17.95 -13.61 -4.33
C GLU A 92 -16.80 -12.62 -4.50
N VAL A 93 -16.59 -11.73 -3.52
CA VAL A 93 -15.45 -10.79 -3.50
C VAL A 93 -14.12 -11.55 -3.47
N VAL A 94 -13.99 -12.60 -2.66
CA VAL A 94 -12.79 -13.47 -2.63
C VAL A 94 -12.61 -14.24 -3.94
N GLY A 95 -13.69 -14.71 -4.57
CA GLY A 95 -13.62 -15.35 -5.89
C GLY A 95 -13.13 -14.40 -6.99
N LEU A 96 -13.63 -13.16 -6.99
CA LEU A 96 -13.16 -12.10 -7.89
C LEU A 96 -11.69 -11.74 -7.62
N TRP A 97 -11.28 -11.74 -6.35
CA TRP A 97 -9.91 -11.49 -5.94
C TRP A 97 -8.95 -12.57 -6.46
N LEU A 98 -9.27 -13.85 -6.27
CA LEU A 98 -8.47 -14.97 -6.78
C LEU A 98 -8.36 -14.95 -8.32
N SER A 99 -9.45 -14.61 -9.00
CA SER A 99 -9.46 -14.50 -10.46
C SER A 99 -8.59 -13.35 -10.94
N ALA A 100 -8.69 -12.19 -10.29
CA ALA A 100 -7.88 -11.01 -10.61
C ALA A 100 -6.40 -11.23 -10.27
N GLN A 101 -6.09 -12.01 -9.23
CA GLN A 101 -4.73 -12.40 -8.89
C GLN A 101 -4.08 -13.26 -9.97
N ALA A 102 -4.83 -14.19 -10.55
CA ALA A 102 -4.34 -15.05 -11.63
C ALA A 102 -4.09 -14.28 -12.94
N GLU A 103 -4.81 -13.19 -13.17
CA GLU A 103 -4.73 -12.34 -14.38
C GLU A 103 -3.86 -11.08 -14.20
N SER A 104 -3.26 -10.85 -13.03
CA SER A 104 -2.54 -9.60 -12.75
C SER A 104 -1.05 -9.70 -12.98
N ASP A 105 -0.51 -8.64 -13.56
CA ASP A 105 0.93 -8.34 -13.59
C ASP A 105 1.43 -7.92 -12.20
N ASP A 106 2.75 -7.96 -11.97
CA ASP A 106 3.41 -7.65 -10.68
C ASP A 106 2.94 -6.33 -10.03
N GLU A 107 2.59 -5.33 -10.84
CA GLU A 107 2.06 -4.05 -10.37
C GLU A 107 0.60 -4.12 -9.93
N GLY A 108 -0.25 -4.88 -10.63
CA GLY A 108 -1.65 -5.11 -10.25
C GLY A 108 -1.74 -5.98 -8.99
N LEU A 109 -0.87 -6.98 -8.88
CA LEU A 109 -0.81 -7.89 -7.74
C LEU A 109 -0.56 -7.14 -6.42
N LYS A 110 0.33 -6.13 -6.42
CA LYS A 110 0.60 -5.31 -5.22
C LYS A 110 -0.65 -4.59 -4.71
N ALA A 111 -1.42 -3.95 -5.59
CA ALA A 111 -2.67 -3.28 -5.18
C ALA A 111 -3.75 -4.26 -4.75
N ILE A 112 -3.85 -5.41 -5.42
CA ILE A 112 -4.79 -6.48 -5.06
C ILE A 112 -4.49 -7.06 -3.67
N LEU A 113 -3.20 -7.21 -3.33
CA LEU A 113 -2.77 -7.67 -2.00
C LEU A 113 -3.01 -6.60 -0.93
N GLU A 114 -2.65 -5.34 -1.21
CA GLU A 114 -2.87 -4.21 -0.29
C GLU A 114 -4.35 -4.06 0.07
N CYS A 115 -5.25 -4.23 -0.91
CA CYS A 115 -6.70 -4.10 -0.73
C CYS A 115 -7.29 -5.16 0.24
N VAL A 116 -6.66 -6.34 0.35
CA VAL A 116 -7.12 -7.44 1.22
C VAL A 116 -6.39 -7.44 2.57
N LEU A 117 -5.11 -7.09 2.58
CA LEU A 117 -4.31 -7.02 3.80
C LEU A 117 -4.71 -5.85 4.70
N SER A 118 -5.14 -4.72 4.13
CA SER A 118 -5.64 -3.56 4.87
C SER A 118 -6.81 -3.89 5.83
N PRO A 119 -7.93 -4.48 5.39
CA PRO A 119 -9.05 -4.82 6.27
C PRO A 119 -8.77 -6.01 7.20
N LEU A 120 -7.81 -6.88 6.89
CA LEU A 120 -7.39 -7.94 7.83
C LEU A 120 -6.65 -7.35 9.04
N ASN A 121 -5.83 -6.32 8.84
CA ASN A 121 -5.14 -5.63 9.94
C ASN A 121 -6.11 -4.85 10.84
N SER A 122 -7.23 -4.34 10.31
CA SER A 122 -8.25 -3.68 11.13
C SER A 122 -9.11 -4.67 11.94
N LEU A 123 -9.28 -5.91 11.45
CA LEU A 123 -10.08 -6.94 12.13
C LEU A 123 -9.30 -7.66 13.25
N PHE A 124 -7.97 -7.67 13.16
CA PHE A 124 -7.08 -8.24 14.17
C PHE A 124 -6.07 -7.18 14.64
N PRO A 125 -6.51 -6.15 15.40
CA PRO A 125 -5.55 -5.28 16.07
C PRO A 125 -4.70 -6.16 16.98
N SER A 126 -3.39 -6.14 16.76
CA SER A 126 -2.42 -6.84 17.62
C SER A 126 -2.67 -6.41 19.06
N GLN A 127 -3.16 -7.34 19.89
CA GLN A 127 -3.28 -7.21 21.33
C GLN A 127 -1.87 -7.09 21.95
N ASN A 128 -1.25 -5.92 21.84
CA ASN A 128 -0.07 -5.54 22.60
C ASN A 128 -0.24 -4.11 23.10
N SER A 129 -1.31 -3.91 23.88
CA SER A 129 -1.32 -2.92 24.93
C SER A 129 -0.97 -3.65 26.23
N LYS A 130 0.09 -3.18 26.90
CA LYS A 130 0.73 -3.65 28.16
C LYS A 130 1.89 -4.62 27.93
N PHE A 131 3.11 -4.10 27.85
CA PHE A 131 4.01 -3.87 28.99
C PHE A 131 5.06 -2.82 28.63
#